data_AF-A0A6P6TQ45-F1
#
_entry.id   AF-A0A6P6TQ45-F1
#
_cell.length_a   1.000
_cell.length_b   1.000
_cell.length_c   1.000
_cell.angle_alpha   90.00
_cell.angle_beta   90.00
_cell.angle_gamma   90.00
#
_symmetry.space_group_name_H-M   'P 1'
#
loop_
_entity.id
_entity.type
_entity.pdbx_description
1 polymer ?
#
loop_
_entity_poly.entity_id
_entity_poly.type
_entity_poly.pdbx_seq_one_letter_code
_entity_poly.pdbx_strand_id
1 'polypeptide(L)'
;METLYTKLYNKYIKLKKEKDTAMENLNRDQEKKFMNYVIASDEMIEFLRSENERLGNQVSDLRSEMALLRSTKDEECIQYNKLLMEENQNNKKLQEEIERLRNLQREGHCCQARDDKVGDEPVDMPVSSQVESYSSDGMSVRKTRKRSRQSLHGRGDTITPSATKEHEHEQLNVLSNRSCKETEASDTPSDHYDPAICKRKMNNPGSDVAASCMFQELVEWVVGLKLSIIPQSKDFCISALHPSSGYSFTLTWVNNSKGEPELLYHVLALGTFERVAPEWMRDVLMFSMSMCPTFFHRVARVIQLNH
;
A
#
# COMPACT_ATOMS: atom_id res chain seq x y z
N MET A 1 13.80 -44.21 87.30
CA MET A 1 14.57 -43.46 86.27
C MET A 1 14.41 -44.09 84.90
N GLU A 2 14.65 -45.39 84.71
CA GLU A 2 14.54 -46.07 83.40
C GLU A 2 13.16 -45.97 82.74
N THR A 3 12.08 -46.11 83.50
CA THR A 3 10.70 -46.02 82.97
C THR A 3 10.38 -44.65 82.35
N LEU A 4 10.97 -43.57 82.86
CA LEU A 4 10.85 -42.22 82.31
C LEU A 4 11.63 -42.07 81.02
N TYR A 5 12.86 -42.62 80.96
CA TYR A 5 13.67 -42.62 79.74
C TYR A 5 13.00 -43.38 78.60
N THR A 6 12.42 -44.55 78.86
CA THR A 6 11.69 -45.32 77.84
C THR A 6 10.48 -44.56 77.31
N LYS A 7 9.72 -43.89 78.19
CA LYS A 7 8.58 -43.04 77.76
C LYS A 7 9.02 -41.87 76.89
N LEU A 8 10.12 -41.20 77.25
CA LEU A 8 10.66 -40.08 76.50
C LEU A 8 11.15 -40.53 75.12
N TYR A 9 11.88 -41.65 75.06
CA TYR A 9 12.37 -42.23 73.81
C TYR A 9 11.22 -42.66 72.89
N ASN A 10 10.21 -43.35 73.43
CA ASN A 10 9.02 -43.73 72.63
C ASN A 10 8.29 -42.52 72.07
N LYS A 11 8.18 -41.42 72.85
CA LYS A 11 7.58 -40.18 72.38
C LYS A 11 8.40 -39.54 71.27
N TYR A 12 9.74 -39.53 71.40
CA TYR A 12 10.64 -39.05 70.36
C TYR A 12 10.50 -39.86 69.07
N ILE A 13 10.52 -41.19 69.15
CA ILE A 13 10.35 -42.09 67.99
C ILE A 13 9.03 -41.82 67.27
N LYS A 14 7.93 -41.68 68.03
CA LYS A 14 6.62 -41.38 67.46
C LYS A 14 6.60 -40.03 66.76
N LEU A 15 7.10 -38.99 67.43
CA LEU A 15 7.15 -37.63 66.87
C LEU A 15 8.03 -37.59 65.62
N LYS A 16 9.19 -38.25 65.64
CA LYS A 16 10.10 -38.35 64.49
C LYS A 16 9.41 -39.00 63.31
N LYS A 17 8.77 -40.16 63.53
CA LYS A 17 8.03 -40.87 62.48
C LYS A 17 6.92 -40.00 61.89
N GLU A 18 6.14 -39.31 62.73
CA GLU A 18 5.10 -38.38 62.26
C GLU A 18 5.69 -37.24 61.43
N LYS A 19 6.82 -36.67 61.85
CA LYS A 19 7.54 -35.60 61.14
C LYS A 19 8.06 -36.07 59.77
N ASP A 20 8.67 -37.25 59.73
CA ASP A 20 9.21 -37.84 58.50
C ASP A 20 8.07 -38.13 57.52
N THR A 21 6.97 -38.74 57.97
CA THR A 21 5.79 -39.00 57.13
C THR A 21 5.13 -37.71 56.63
N ALA A 22 5.04 -36.66 57.46
CA ALA A 22 4.51 -35.37 57.04
C ALA A 22 5.37 -34.72 55.95
N MET A 23 6.71 -34.82 56.07
CA MET A 23 7.65 -34.31 55.08
C MET A 23 7.55 -35.08 53.76
N GLU A 24 7.46 -36.40 53.80
CA GLU A 24 7.26 -37.23 52.60
C GLU A 24 5.97 -36.89 51.86
N ASN A 25 4.86 -36.71 52.59
CA ASN A 25 3.58 -36.33 51.99
C ASN A 25 3.64 -34.95 51.33
N LEU A 26 4.26 -33.96 51.99
CA LEU A 26 4.45 -32.63 51.43
C LEU A 26 5.31 -32.68 50.15
N ASN A 27 6.41 -33.43 50.19
CA ASN A 27 7.28 -33.60 49.03
C ASN A 27 6.53 -34.23 47.85
N ARG A 28 5.73 -35.28 48.12
CA ARG A 28 4.93 -35.97 47.11
C ARG A 28 3.86 -35.06 46.49
N ASP A 29 3.24 -34.17 47.28
CA ASP A 29 2.28 -33.17 46.78
C ASP A 29 2.97 -32.10 45.92
N GLN A 30 4.16 -31.64 46.33
CA GLN A 30 4.96 -30.71 45.54
C GLN A 30 5.40 -31.33 44.21
N GLU A 31 5.92 -32.55 44.23
CA GLU A 31 6.33 -33.29 43.04
C GLU A 31 5.17 -33.43 42.03
N LYS A 32 3.97 -33.76 42.53
CA LYS A 32 2.77 -33.83 41.69
C LYS A 32 2.43 -32.49 41.02
N LYS A 33 2.56 -31.38 41.75
CA LYS A 33 2.35 -30.03 41.20
C LYS A 33 3.39 -29.70 40.13
N PHE A 34 4.67 -29.96 40.39
CA PHE A 34 5.73 -29.75 39.40
C PHE A 34 5.51 -30.60 38.14
N MET A 35 5.13 -31.86 38.30
CA MET A 35 4.83 -32.73 37.16
C MET A 35 3.68 -32.18 36.30
N ASN A 36 2.61 -31.67 36.93
CA ASN A 36 1.50 -31.05 36.18
C ASN A 36 1.95 -29.80 35.40
N TYR A 37 2.82 -28.97 35.99
CA TYR A 37 3.36 -27.80 35.28
C TYR A 37 4.24 -28.21 34.10
N VAL A 38 5.09 -29.23 34.28
CA VAL A 38 5.95 -29.76 33.23
C VAL A 38 5.11 -30.33 32.08
N ILE A 39 4.10 -31.14 32.38
CA ILE A 39 3.20 -31.69 31.36
C ILE A 39 2.50 -30.55 30.59
N ALA A 40 1.92 -29.57 31.29
CA ALA A 40 1.25 -28.45 30.64
C ALA A 40 2.20 -27.60 29.79
N SER A 41 3.46 -27.41 30.23
CA SER A 41 4.45 -26.69 29.44
C SER A 41 4.88 -27.48 28.21
N ASP A 42 5.08 -28.79 28.35
CA ASP A 42 5.49 -29.65 27.23
C ASP A 42 4.39 -29.73 26.18
N GLU A 43 3.13 -29.84 26.58
CA GLU A 43 1.97 -29.79 25.67
C GLU A 43 1.93 -28.48 24.86
N MET A 44 2.16 -27.33 25.52
CA MET A 44 2.20 -26.04 24.83
C MET A 44 3.41 -25.92 23.88
N ILE A 45 4.57 -26.43 24.28
CA ILE A 45 5.78 -26.43 23.45
C ILE A 45 5.56 -27.27 22.18
N GLU A 46 4.98 -28.47 22.32
CA GLU A 46 4.67 -29.32 21.17
C GLU A 46 3.62 -28.68 20.25
N PHE A 47 2.57 -28.07 20.82
CA PHE A 47 1.59 -27.32 20.03
C PHE A 47 2.26 -26.23 19.19
N LEU A 48 3.05 -25.35 19.82
CA LEU A 48 3.75 -24.27 19.13
C LEU A 48 4.74 -24.79 18.07
N ARG A 49 5.40 -25.92 18.33
CA ARG A 49 6.31 -26.55 17.37
C ARG A 49 5.54 -27.03 16.13
N SER A 50 4.44 -27.75 16.33
CA SER A 50 3.60 -28.24 15.23
C SER A 50 2.98 -27.11 14.42
N GLU A 51 2.60 -26.01 15.07
CA GLU A 51 2.02 -24.85 14.42
C GLU A 51 3.07 -24.09 13.60
N ASN A 52 4.28 -23.93 14.13
CA ASN A 52 5.39 -23.35 13.37
C ASN A 52 5.76 -24.19 12.15
N GLU A 53 5.76 -25.52 12.27
CA GLU A 53 6.00 -26.42 11.14
C GLU A 53 4.90 -26.27 10.07
N ARG A 54 3.62 -26.24 10.50
CA ARG A 54 2.47 -26.01 9.61
C ARG A 54 2.55 -24.68 8.86
N LEU A 55 2.84 -23.59 9.57
CA LEU A 55 3.02 -22.27 8.97
C LEU A 55 4.23 -22.22 8.04
N GLY A 56 5.33 -22.87 8.42
CA GLY A 56 6.52 -23.01 7.58
C GLY A 56 6.20 -23.70 6.24
N ASN A 57 5.43 -24.78 6.28
CA ASN A 57 4.99 -25.49 5.09
C ASN A 57 4.10 -24.60 4.19
N GLN A 58 3.13 -23.87 4.76
CA GLN A 58 2.29 -22.93 4.00
C GLN A 58 3.10 -21.82 3.31
N VAL A 59 4.09 -21.25 4.01
CA VAL A 59 4.97 -20.23 3.45
C VAL A 59 5.81 -20.81 2.30
N SER A 60 6.30 -22.05 2.45
CA SER A 60 7.03 -22.75 1.40
C SER A 60 6.16 -22.96 0.15
N ASP A 61 4.92 -23.45 0.34
CA ASP A 61 3.97 -23.71 -0.74
C ASP A 61 3.65 -22.41 -1.50
N LEU A 62 3.25 -21.34 -0.79
CA LEU A 62 2.96 -20.04 -1.39
C LEU A 62 4.18 -19.46 -2.13
N ARG A 63 5.38 -19.66 -1.60
CA ARG A 63 6.62 -19.23 -2.26
C ARG A 63 6.86 -20.00 -3.56
N SER A 64 6.54 -21.29 -3.58
CA SER A 64 6.63 -22.12 -4.78
C SER A 64 5.59 -21.72 -5.84
N GLU A 65 4.35 -21.43 -5.43
CA GLU A 65 3.29 -20.94 -6.32
C GLU A 65 3.65 -19.57 -6.91
N MET A 66 4.19 -18.65 -6.11
CA MET A 66 4.68 -17.36 -6.57
C MET A 66 5.82 -17.49 -7.59
N ALA A 67 6.74 -18.43 -7.36
CA ALA A 67 7.82 -18.71 -8.30
C ALA A 67 7.28 -19.28 -9.63
N LEU A 68 6.31 -20.18 -9.57
CA LEU A 68 5.63 -20.72 -10.73
C LEU A 68 4.92 -19.62 -11.53
N LEU A 69 4.11 -18.79 -10.86
CA LEU A 69 3.35 -17.72 -11.50
C LEU A 69 4.27 -16.67 -12.15
N ARG A 70 5.39 -16.34 -11.51
CA ARG A 70 6.41 -15.46 -12.11
C ARG A 70 6.99 -16.10 -13.36
N SER A 71 7.37 -17.39 -13.30
CA SER A 71 7.91 -18.13 -14.46
C SER A 71 6.92 -18.15 -15.64
N THR A 72 5.63 -18.46 -15.37
CA THR A 72 4.59 -18.45 -16.40
C THR A 72 4.43 -17.07 -17.03
N LYS A 73 4.39 -16.01 -16.22
CA LYS A 73 4.26 -14.64 -16.71
C LYS A 73 5.48 -14.19 -17.51
N ASP A 74 6.68 -14.60 -17.10
CA ASP A 74 7.91 -14.30 -17.82
C ASP A 74 7.92 -15.00 -19.20
N GLU A 75 7.47 -16.26 -19.28
CA GLU A 75 7.28 -16.96 -20.55
C GLU A 75 6.26 -16.27 -21.44
N GLU A 76 5.10 -15.88 -20.91
CA GLU A 76 4.09 -15.11 -21.65
C GLU A 76 4.65 -13.78 -22.20
N CYS A 77 5.47 -13.08 -21.40
CA CYS A 77 6.14 -11.84 -21.81
C CYS A 77 7.12 -12.08 -22.97
N ILE A 78 7.88 -13.18 -22.93
CA ILE A 78 8.78 -13.58 -24.01
C ILE A 78 7.97 -13.86 -25.29
N GLN A 79 6.87 -14.60 -25.19
CA GLN A 79 6.00 -14.90 -26.34
C GLN A 79 5.38 -13.64 -26.94
N TYR A 80 4.87 -12.73 -26.10
CA TYR A 80 4.32 -11.46 -26.54
C TYR A 80 5.36 -10.61 -27.28
N ASN A 81 6.56 -10.46 -26.70
CA ASN A 81 7.64 -9.70 -27.34
C ASN A 81 8.05 -10.30 -28.68
N LYS A 82 8.10 -11.62 -28.79
CA LYS A 82 8.40 -12.32 -30.04
C LYS A 82 7.35 -11.98 -31.13
N LEU A 83 6.07 -12.09 -30.81
CA LEU A 83 4.99 -11.79 -31.75
C LEU A 83 4.99 -10.31 -32.16
N LEU A 84 5.24 -9.41 -31.22
CA LEU A 84 5.34 -7.98 -31.49
C LEU A 84 6.47 -7.66 -32.49
N MET A 85 7.61 -8.32 -32.36
CA MET A 85 8.73 -8.16 -33.29
C MET A 85 8.39 -8.65 -34.70
N GLU A 86 7.66 -9.76 -34.81
CA GLU A 86 7.20 -10.32 -36.09
C GLU A 86 6.17 -9.41 -36.79
N GLU A 87 5.17 -8.92 -36.06
CA GLU A 87 4.17 -7.97 -36.57
C GLU A 87 4.83 -6.66 -37.01
N ASN A 88 5.78 -6.13 -36.25
CA ASN A 88 6.54 -4.94 -36.67
C ASN A 88 7.32 -5.18 -37.97
N GLN A 89 7.91 -6.37 -38.14
CA GLN A 89 8.58 -6.72 -39.39
C GLN A 89 7.61 -6.83 -40.56
N ASN A 90 6.42 -7.39 -40.35
CA ASN A 90 5.38 -7.49 -41.38
C ASN A 90 4.82 -6.11 -41.75
N ASN A 91 4.58 -5.24 -40.77
CA ASN A 91 4.17 -3.86 -41.01
C ASN A 91 5.20 -3.09 -41.83
N LYS A 92 6.50 -3.31 -41.59
CA LYS A 92 7.56 -2.71 -42.41
C LYS A 92 7.49 -3.18 -43.87
N LYS A 93 7.35 -4.49 -44.11
CA LYS A 93 7.18 -5.04 -45.47
C LYS A 93 5.92 -4.47 -46.14
N LEU A 94 4.83 -4.34 -45.39
CA LEU A 94 3.58 -3.77 -45.90
C LEU A 94 3.74 -2.30 -46.28
N GLN A 95 4.46 -1.52 -45.46
CA GLN A 95 4.78 -0.12 -45.78
C GLN A 95 5.63 0.00 -47.05
N GLU A 96 6.66 -0.83 -47.19
CA GLU A 96 7.49 -0.90 -48.40
C GLU A 96 6.63 -1.21 -49.64
N GLU A 97 5.69 -2.15 -49.54
CA GLU A 97 4.78 -2.47 -50.65
C GLU A 97 3.77 -1.35 -50.94
N ILE A 98 3.22 -0.68 -49.92
CA ILE A 98 2.35 0.49 -50.09
C ILE A 98 3.11 1.61 -50.81
N GLU A 99 4.37 1.86 -50.44
CA GLU A 99 5.20 2.87 -51.08
C GLU A 99 5.49 2.50 -52.54
N ARG A 100 5.80 1.24 -52.81
CA ARG A 100 5.96 0.70 -54.16
C ARG A 100 4.70 0.93 -55.01
N LEU A 101 3.51 0.59 -54.49
CA LEU A 101 2.24 0.79 -55.18
C LEU A 101 1.94 2.27 -55.45
N ARG A 102 2.24 3.16 -54.50
CA ARG A 102 2.10 4.62 -54.70
C ARG A 102 3.05 5.14 -55.78
N ASN A 103 4.25 4.59 -55.90
CA ASN A 103 5.19 4.94 -56.97
C ASN A 103 4.67 4.51 -58.34
N LEU A 104 4.15 3.29 -58.46
CA LEU A 104 3.48 2.78 -59.68
C LEU A 104 2.28 3.65 -60.07
N GLN A 105 1.46 4.09 -59.12
CA GLN A 105 0.33 4.98 -59.39
C GLN A 105 0.79 6.36 -59.89
N ARG A 106 1.87 6.91 -59.34
CA ARG A 106 2.48 8.16 -59.81
C ARG A 106 3.05 8.02 -61.23
N GLU A 107 3.72 6.91 -61.52
CA GLU A 107 4.25 6.60 -62.86
C GLU A 107 3.13 6.43 -63.89
N GLY A 108 2.01 5.79 -63.51
CA GLY A 108 0.81 5.68 -64.36
C GLY A 108 0.11 7.02 -64.63
N HIS A 109 0.20 7.99 -63.72
CA HIS A 109 -0.37 9.33 -63.89
C HIS A 109 0.52 10.33 -64.65
N CYS A 110 1.80 10.03 -64.91
CA CYS A 110 2.69 10.91 -65.70
C CYS A 110 2.38 10.93 -67.21
N CYS A 111 1.48 10.08 -67.71
CA CYS A 111 1.11 10.02 -69.12
C CYS A 111 -0.18 10.81 -69.48
N GLN A 112 -0.79 11.52 -68.52
CA GLN A 112 -2.00 12.32 -68.75
C GLN A 112 -1.78 13.80 -68.45
N ALA A 113 -0.77 14.41 -69.07
CA ALA A 113 -0.66 15.87 -69.06
C ALA A 113 0.24 16.35 -70.20
N ARG A 114 -0.22 16.20 -71.46
CA ARG A 114 0.03 17.14 -72.58
C ARG A 114 -1.01 16.89 -73.67
N ASP A 115 -2.06 17.69 -73.69
CA ASP A 115 -2.31 18.50 -74.89
C ASP A 115 -3.07 19.77 -74.50
N ASP A 116 -2.41 20.90 -74.74
CA ASP A 116 -2.94 22.24 -74.57
C ASP A 116 -4.01 22.50 -75.63
N LYS A 117 -5.12 23.17 -75.27
CA LYS A 117 -5.54 24.40 -75.96
C LYS A 117 -6.49 25.24 -75.08
N VAL A 118 -5.98 26.42 -74.79
CA VAL A 118 -6.59 27.68 -74.40
C VAL A 118 -8.00 27.90 -75.00
N GLY A 119 -8.90 28.41 -74.17
CA GLY A 119 -10.16 29.04 -74.57
C GLY A 119 -10.95 29.48 -73.35
N ASP A 120 -10.73 30.73 -72.92
CA ASP A 120 -11.62 31.43 -71.98
C ASP A 120 -13.01 31.60 -72.61
N GLU A 121 -14.06 31.11 -71.94
CA GLU A 121 -15.38 31.79 -71.87
C GLU A 121 -16.25 31.16 -70.77
N PRO A 122 -16.85 31.95 -69.85
CA PRO A 122 -17.85 31.47 -68.92
C PRO A 122 -19.25 31.62 -69.54
N VAL A 123 -19.99 30.52 -69.69
CA VAL A 123 -21.40 30.57 -70.09
C VAL A 123 -22.25 29.63 -69.24
N ASP A 124 -23.34 30.20 -68.76
CA ASP A 124 -24.34 29.67 -67.85
C ASP A 124 -24.96 28.31 -68.24
N MET A 125 -25.34 27.57 -67.20
CA MET A 125 -26.41 26.55 -67.12
C MET A 125 -27.69 26.98 -67.89
N PRO A 126 -28.57 26.08 -68.41
CA PRO A 126 -29.41 25.27 -67.50
C PRO A 126 -30.03 23.92 -68.00
N VAL A 127 -30.74 23.26 -67.05
CA VAL A 127 -31.95 22.40 -67.19
C VAL A 127 -31.82 20.86 -67.10
N SER A 128 -32.05 20.37 -65.88
CA SER A 128 -33.10 19.40 -65.45
C SER A 128 -33.43 18.16 -66.29
N SER A 129 -33.32 16.99 -65.65
CA SER A 129 -34.45 16.06 -65.52
C SER A 129 -34.24 15.07 -64.36
N GLN A 130 -35.21 15.08 -63.44
CA GLN A 130 -35.43 14.13 -62.35
C GLN A 130 -35.87 12.75 -62.88
N VAL A 131 -35.87 11.74 -61.99
CA VAL A 131 -36.81 10.59 -61.78
C VAL A 131 -36.01 9.39 -61.21
N GLU A 132 -36.05 9.11 -59.90
CA GLU A 132 -36.89 8.08 -59.23
C GLU A 132 -36.74 6.65 -59.83
N SER A 133 -36.05 5.69 -59.21
CA SER A 133 -36.33 4.86 -58.01
C SER A 133 -36.67 3.41 -58.39
N TYR A 134 -35.88 2.42 -57.94
CA TYR A 134 -36.36 1.13 -57.42
C TYR A 134 -35.21 0.34 -56.73
N SER A 135 -35.62 -0.60 -55.89
CA SER A 135 -35.06 -0.99 -54.59
C SER A 135 -34.16 -2.24 -54.54
N SER A 136 -33.69 -2.53 -53.31
CA SER A 136 -33.15 -3.80 -52.74
C SER A 136 -31.66 -4.11 -53.00
N ASP A 137 -30.84 -4.63 -52.07
CA ASP A 137 -31.06 -5.09 -50.68
C ASP A 137 -29.70 -5.35 -49.98
N GLY A 138 -29.72 -5.32 -48.62
CA GLY A 138 -28.80 -6.02 -47.70
C GLY A 138 -27.35 -5.51 -47.52
N MET A 139 -26.72 -5.42 -46.34
CA MET A 139 -27.10 -5.72 -44.96
C MET A 139 -26.08 -5.00 -44.06
N SER A 140 -26.54 -4.13 -43.15
CA SER A 140 -25.72 -3.49 -42.10
C SER A 140 -25.84 -4.29 -40.80
N VAL A 141 -24.74 -4.87 -40.32
CA VAL A 141 -24.73 -5.59 -39.04
C VAL A 141 -24.37 -4.63 -37.90
N ARG A 142 -25.41 -4.15 -37.20
CA ARG A 142 -25.30 -3.63 -35.83
C ARG A 142 -25.21 -4.81 -34.85
N LYS A 143 -24.31 -4.75 -33.86
CA LYS A 143 -24.40 -5.59 -32.66
C LYS A 143 -24.56 -4.73 -31.41
N THR A 144 -25.80 -4.71 -30.91
CA THR A 144 -26.14 -4.47 -29.51
C THR A 144 -25.88 -5.74 -28.70
N ARG A 145 -25.25 -5.66 -27.52
CA ARG A 145 -25.49 -6.65 -26.45
C ARG A 145 -25.63 -5.98 -25.09
N LYS A 146 -26.69 -6.43 -24.41
CA LYS A 146 -27.31 -5.90 -23.20
C LYS A 146 -26.56 -6.33 -21.93
N ARG A 147 -26.69 -5.51 -20.89
CA ARG A 147 -26.53 -5.88 -19.48
C ARG A 147 -27.37 -7.12 -19.15
N SER A 148 -26.80 -8.04 -18.38
CA SER A 148 -27.57 -8.99 -17.56
C SER A 148 -26.93 -9.07 -16.18
N ARG A 149 -27.70 -8.67 -15.17
CA ARG A 149 -27.50 -8.99 -13.76
C ARG A 149 -28.51 -10.10 -13.44
N GLN A 150 -28.05 -11.20 -12.86
CA GLN A 150 -28.92 -12.07 -12.06
C GLN A 150 -28.19 -12.51 -10.79
N SER A 151 -28.82 -12.16 -9.69
CA SER A 151 -28.64 -12.56 -8.31
C SER A 151 -29.43 -13.83 -8.00
N LEU A 152 -28.94 -14.65 -7.06
CA LEU A 152 -29.72 -15.50 -6.14
C LEU A 152 -28.76 -15.95 -5.01
N HIS A 153 -28.84 -15.35 -3.83
CA HIS A 153 -29.64 -15.76 -2.65
C HIS A 153 -29.28 -17.15 -2.08
N GLY A 154 -28.49 -17.12 -1.00
CA GLY A 154 -28.44 -18.13 0.04
C GLY A 154 -28.57 -17.42 1.39
N ARG A 155 -29.70 -17.63 2.06
CA ARG A 155 -30.08 -17.04 3.36
C ARG A 155 -29.52 -17.89 4.50
N GLY A 156 -28.97 -17.23 5.52
CA GLY A 156 -28.63 -17.81 6.82
C GLY A 156 -28.55 -16.68 7.84
N ASP A 157 -29.46 -16.71 8.80
CA ASP A 157 -29.79 -15.65 9.77
C ASP A 157 -28.61 -15.28 10.70
N THR A 158 -28.58 -14.04 11.20
CA THR A 158 -28.47 -13.70 12.65
C THR A 158 -28.47 -12.18 12.89
N ILE A 159 -29.62 -11.70 13.37
CA ILE A 159 -29.84 -10.73 14.49
C ILE A 159 -28.95 -9.47 14.54
N THR A 160 -29.57 -8.34 14.16
CA THR A 160 -29.26 -6.99 14.65
C THR A 160 -29.74 -6.83 16.10
N PRO A 161 -29.12 -5.93 16.88
CA PRO A 161 -29.95 -4.86 17.43
C PRO A 161 -29.36 -3.45 17.19
N SER A 162 -30.29 -2.54 17.02
CA SER A 162 -30.13 -1.10 16.77
C SER A 162 -30.09 -0.30 18.07
N ALA A 163 -29.73 0.99 17.94
CA ALA A 163 -29.84 2.14 18.85
C ALA A 163 -28.48 2.55 19.44
N THR A 164 -28.06 3.83 19.48
CA THR A 164 -28.79 5.11 19.47
C THR A 164 -27.81 6.22 19.08
N LYS A 165 -28.30 7.29 18.43
CA LYS A 165 -27.55 8.54 18.24
C LYS A 165 -27.37 9.21 19.61
N GLU A 166 -26.18 9.70 19.94
CA GLU A 166 -25.99 11.03 20.57
C GLU A 166 -24.66 11.63 20.09
N HIS A 167 -24.76 12.84 19.56
CA HIS A 167 -23.69 13.80 19.30
C HIS A 167 -23.27 14.38 20.65
N GLU A 168 -21.98 14.44 20.99
CA GLU A 168 -21.41 15.59 21.70
C GLU A 168 -19.96 15.84 21.25
N HIS A 169 -19.68 17.13 21.09
CA HIS A 169 -18.40 17.75 20.75
C HIS A 169 -17.42 17.65 21.91
N GLU A 170 -16.12 17.50 21.62
CA GLU A 170 -15.09 18.35 22.23
C GLU A 170 -13.76 18.23 21.46
N GLN A 171 -13.50 19.23 20.62
CA GLN A 171 -12.20 19.46 20.01
C GLN A 171 -11.31 20.16 21.03
N LEU A 172 -10.35 19.45 21.61
CA LEU A 172 -9.26 20.07 22.35
C LEU A 172 -8.12 20.40 21.39
N ASN A 173 -8.19 21.64 20.89
CA ASN A 173 -7.09 22.36 20.28
C ASN A 173 -6.01 22.62 21.34
N VAL A 174 -4.83 22.02 21.21
CA VAL A 174 -3.63 22.51 21.90
C VAL A 174 -2.53 22.72 20.87
N LEU A 175 -2.59 23.90 20.24
CA LEU A 175 -1.45 24.55 19.62
C LEU A 175 -0.40 24.82 20.70
N SER A 176 0.73 24.12 20.65
CA SER A 176 1.94 24.57 21.34
C SER A 176 2.81 25.31 20.33
N ASN A 177 2.61 26.63 20.30
CA ASN A 177 3.48 27.58 19.63
C ASN A 177 4.89 27.50 20.21
N ARG A 178 5.86 27.09 19.39
CA ARG A 178 7.27 27.42 19.63
C ARG A 178 7.85 28.07 18.38
N SER A 179 7.65 29.38 18.28
CA SER A 179 8.36 30.21 17.30
C SER A 179 9.81 30.38 17.74
N CYS A 180 10.75 30.18 16.83
CA CYS A 180 12.13 30.65 16.96
C CYS A 180 12.46 31.59 15.79
N LYS A 181 13.25 32.60 16.11
CA LYS A 181 13.36 33.91 15.47
C LYS A 181 14.21 33.93 14.18
N GLU A 182 13.97 34.99 13.42
CA GLU A 182 14.55 35.43 12.16
C GLU A 182 16.09 35.51 12.14
N THR A 183 16.70 35.30 10.96
CA THR A 183 17.83 36.11 10.49
C THR A 183 17.83 36.16 8.95
N GLU A 184 17.69 37.39 8.46
CA GLU A 184 18.09 38.08 7.22
C GLU A 184 18.36 37.34 5.89
N ALA A 185 17.90 38.01 4.82
CA ALA A 185 17.83 37.57 3.44
C ALA A 185 19.10 37.89 2.62
N SER A 186 19.33 37.10 1.57
CA SER A 186 19.96 37.61 0.34
C SER A 186 19.30 36.95 -0.89
N ASP A 187 18.77 37.78 -1.77
CA ASP A 187 18.05 37.41 -2.99
C ASP A 187 18.99 36.93 -4.10
N THR A 188 18.69 35.77 -4.70
CA THR A 188 18.94 35.50 -6.14
C THR A 188 18.00 34.36 -6.60
N PRO A 189 17.31 34.46 -7.75
CA PRO A 189 16.25 33.54 -8.12
C PRO A 189 16.86 32.25 -8.72
N SER A 190 16.57 31.11 -8.11
CA SER A 190 16.91 29.80 -8.67
C SER A 190 15.63 29.03 -8.96
N ASP A 191 15.54 28.54 -10.20
CA ASP A 191 14.40 27.82 -10.77
C ASP A 191 13.94 26.66 -9.87
N HIS A 192 12.84 26.90 -9.16
CA HIS A 192 12.16 25.86 -8.41
C HIS A 192 11.25 25.05 -9.33
N TYR A 193 11.58 23.77 -9.49
CA TYR A 193 10.62 22.74 -9.90
C TYR A 193 9.52 22.65 -8.84
N ASP A 194 8.43 23.39 -9.05
CA ASP A 194 7.23 23.38 -8.21
C ASP A 194 6.44 22.08 -8.55
N PRO A 195 6.30 21.09 -7.63
CA PRO A 195 5.47 19.93 -7.88
C PRO A 195 4.00 20.36 -7.72
N ALA A 196 3.44 20.89 -8.80
CA ALA A 196 2.06 21.36 -8.89
C ALA A 196 1.00 20.23 -8.85
N ILE A 197 1.30 19.08 -8.25
CA ILE A 197 0.39 17.92 -8.23
C ILE A 197 -0.73 18.09 -7.19
N CYS A 198 -0.56 18.96 -6.18
CA CYS A 198 -1.58 19.21 -5.15
C CYS A 198 -2.01 20.68 -4.98
N LYS A 199 -1.54 21.62 -5.82
CA LYS A 199 -1.95 23.04 -5.72
C LYS A 199 -3.02 23.39 -6.75
N ARG A 200 -4.31 23.30 -6.37
CA ARG A 200 -5.44 24.01 -7.02
C ARG A 200 -6.65 23.93 -6.06
N LYS A 201 -7.27 24.99 -5.51
CA LYS A 201 -7.23 26.46 -5.70
C LYS A 201 -7.88 27.06 -4.43
N MET A 202 -7.13 27.64 -3.49
CA MET A 202 -7.71 28.37 -2.35
C MET A 202 -8.12 29.78 -2.78
N ASN A 203 -9.21 29.86 -3.55
CA ASN A 203 -9.93 31.12 -3.74
C ASN A 203 -11.36 30.92 -3.21
N ASN A 204 -11.50 30.72 -1.90
CA ASN A 204 -12.70 31.08 -1.15
C ASN A 204 -12.42 30.93 0.37
N PRO A 205 -12.51 32.01 1.16
CA PRO A 205 -12.45 31.91 2.62
C PRO A 205 -13.83 31.44 3.11
N GLY A 206 -13.94 30.17 3.52
CA GLY A 206 -15.19 29.69 4.13
C GLY A 206 -15.51 28.20 4.01
N SER A 207 -14.61 27.36 3.51
CA SER A 207 -14.84 25.90 3.47
C SER A 207 -13.58 25.17 3.87
N ASP A 208 -13.51 24.79 5.14
CA ASP A 208 -12.40 24.11 5.80
C ASP A 208 -12.39 22.60 5.50
N VAL A 209 -12.40 22.27 4.21
CA VAL A 209 -12.26 20.89 3.73
C VAL A 209 -11.12 20.91 2.74
N ALA A 210 -9.92 20.65 3.24
CA ALA A 210 -8.75 20.39 2.42
C ALA A 210 -9.13 19.34 1.37
N ALA A 211 -9.09 19.72 0.09
CA ALA A 211 -9.30 18.77 -1.00
C ALA A 211 -8.19 17.71 -0.91
N SER A 212 -8.50 16.56 -0.32
CA SER A 212 -7.60 15.41 -0.27
C SER A 212 -7.28 15.04 -1.72
N CYS A 213 -6.00 15.07 -2.06
CA CYS A 213 -5.56 14.62 -3.37
C CYS A 213 -5.78 13.11 -3.45
N MET A 214 -6.37 12.58 -4.53
CA MET A 214 -6.53 11.12 -4.73
C MET A 214 -5.21 10.36 -4.55
N PHE A 215 -4.08 11.01 -4.89
CA PHE A 215 -2.74 10.47 -4.66
C PHE A 215 -2.35 10.43 -3.19
N GLN A 216 -2.74 11.44 -2.41
CA GLN A 216 -2.52 11.43 -0.97
C GLN A 216 -3.28 10.27 -0.34
N GLU A 217 -4.56 10.10 -0.66
CA GLU A 217 -5.35 8.96 -0.17
C GLU A 217 -4.68 7.64 -0.52
N LEU A 218 -4.30 7.42 -1.79
CA LEU A 218 -3.60 6.20 -2.21
C LEU A 218 -2.33 5.93 -1.40
N VAL A 219 -1.50 6.96 -1.18
CA VAL A 219 -0.27 6.83 -0.40
C VAL A 219 -0.58 6.52 1.07
N GLU A 220 -1.61 7.15 1.65
CA GLU A 220 -2.06 6.85 3.01
C GLU A 220 -2.50 5.40 3.15
N TRP A 221 -3.23 4.85 2.17
CA TRP A 221 -3.61 3.43 2.11
C TRP A 221 -2.40 2.49 2.00
N VAL A 222 -1.41 2.84 1.17
CA VAL A 222 -0.22 1.99 0.96
C VAL A 222 0.69 1.96 2.18
N VAL A 223 0.87 3.10 2.85
CA VAL A 223 1.78 3.21 4.00
C VAL A 223 1.06 2.88 5.31
N GLY A 224 -0.28 2.93 5.32
CA GLY A 224 -1.09 2.75 6.53
C GLY A 224 -1.03 3.94 7.49
N LEU A 225 -0.63 5.12 7.02
CA LEU A 225 -0.46 6.33 7.82
C LEU A 225 -1.32 7.45 7.22
N LYS A 226 -2.00 8.23 8.06
CA LYS A 226 -2.62 9.49 7.63
C LYS A 226 -1.54 10.53 7.45
N LEU A 227 -1.53 11.20 6.30
CA LEU A 227 -0.53 12.19 5.95
C LEU A 227 -1.17 13.58 5.95
N SER A 228 -0.41 14.57 6.35
CA SER A 228 -0.82 15.97 6.23
C SER A 228 0.39 16.80 5.83
N ILE A 229 0.16 17.77 4.94
CA ILE A 229 1.20 18.69 4.50
C ILE A 229 1.08 19.93 5.35
N ILE A 230 2.13 20.23 6.11
CA ILE A 230 2.24 21.43 6.91
C ILE A 230 3.06 22.43 6.10
N PRO A 231 2.47 23.51 5.57
CA PRO A 231 3.24 24.56 4.94
C PRO A 231 4.01 25.30 6.04
N GLN A 232 5.32 25.06 6.13
CA GLN A 232 6.21 25.97 6.85
C GLN A 232 6.80 27.00 5.89
N SER A 233 7.18 28.16 6.42
CA SER A 233 7.50 29.39 5.69
C SER A 233 8.71 29.31 4.74
N LYS A 234 9.33 28.13 4.55
CA LYS A 234 10.43 27.93 3.58
C LYS A 234 10.58 26.47 3.11
N ASP A 235 10.27 25.51 3.98
CA ASP A 235 10.41 24.08 3.68
C ASP A 235 9.08 23.34 3.74
N PHE A 236 8.92 22.34 2.87
CA PHE A 236 7.78 21.43 2.92
C PHE A 236 7.97 20.47 4.10
N CYS A 237 6.96 20.37 4.96
CA CYS A 237 6.93 19.44 6.08
C CYS A 237 5.73 18.49 5.90
N ILE A 238 5.96 17.19 6.04
CA ILE A 238 4.90 16.18 6.07
C ILE A 238 4.77 15.68 7.50
N SER A 239 3.57 15.71 8.05
CA SER A 239 3.23 15.02 9.28
C SER A 239 2.50 13.71 8.96
N ALA A 240 2.90 12.64 9.63
CA ALA A 240 2.33 11.32 9.50
C ALA A 240 1.77 10.85 10.86
N LEU A 241 0.59 10.24 10.85
CA LEU A 241 -0.09 9.69 12.03
C LEU A 241 -0.62 8.28 11.73
N HIS A 242 -0.27 7.32 12.59
CA HIS A 242 -0.88 6.00 12.61
C HIS A 242 -2.14 6.03 13.49
N PRO A 243 -3.36 5.88 12.92
CA PRO A 243 -4.60 6.11 13.66
C PRO A 243 -4.81 5.17 14.85
N SER A 244 -4.37 3.91 14.73
CA SER A 244 -4.64 2.88 15.73
C SER A 244 -3.69 2.91 16.92
N SER A 245 -2.41 3.25 16.69
CA SER A 245 -1.41 3.30 17.77
C SER A 245 -1.19 4.70 18.33
N GLY A 246 -1.64 5.75 17.63
CA GLY A 246 -1.34 7.14 17.97
C GLY A 246 0.12 7.54 17.70
N TYR A 247 0.90 6.67 17.04
CA TYR A 247 2.26 7.01 16.64
C TYR A 247 2.25 8.11 15.58
N SER A 248 2.98 9.19 15.82
CA SER A 248 3.06 10.33 14.91
C SER A 248 4.45 10.93 14.84
N PHE A 249 4.79 11.44 13.67
CA PHE A 249 6.08 12.04 13.38
C PHE A 249 5.98 13.07 12.25
N THR A 250 7.07 13.80 12.04
CA THR A 250 7.24 14.75 10.93
C THR A 250 8.47 14.39 10.11
N LEU A 251 8.38 14.65 8.81
CA LEU A 251 9.48 14.61 7.86
C LEU A 251 9.63 16.00 7.25
N THR A 252 10.79 16.61 7.44
CA THR A 252 11.08 17.95 6.93
C THR A 252 12.21 17.87 5.91
N TRP A 253 12.05 18.57 4.79
CA TRP A 253 13.07 18.66 3.75
C TRP A 253 14.12 19.65 4.22
N VAL A 254 15.38 19.21 4.25
CA VAL A 254 16.51 20.05 4.65
C VAL A 254 17.63 19.86 3.63
N ASN A 255 18.27 20.95 3.22
CA ASN A 255 19.45 20.86 2.37
C ASN A 255 20.70 20.67 3.23
N ASN A 256 21.52 19.68 2.89
CA ASN A 256 22.79 19.49 3.57
C ASN A 256 23.81 20.57 3.16
N SER A 257 25.00 20.56 3.77
CA SER A 257 26.06 21.53 3.47
C SER A 257 26.58 21.48 2.02
N LYS A 258 26.21 20.44 1.25
CA LYS A 258 26.54 20.27 -0.18
C LYS A 258 25.38 20.67 -1.10
N GLY A 259 24.23 21.08 -0.54
CA GLY A 259 23.02 21.43 -1.29
C GLY A 259 22.18 20.24 -1.76
N GLU A 260 22.45 19.02 -1.28
CA GLU A 260 21.62 17.85 -1.59
C GLU A 260 20.43 17.75 -0.63
N PRO A 261 19.25 17.32 -1.12
CA PRO A 261 18.05 17.20 -0.30
C PRO A 261 18.12 15.99 0.63
N GLU A 262 17.98 16.26 1.93
CA GLU A 262 17.87 15.28 3.00
C GLU A 262 16.52 15.40 3.71
N LEU A 263 16.13 14.33 4.38
CA LEU A 263 14.93 14.24 5.18
C LEU A 263 15.30 14.22 6.66
N LEU A 264 14.73 15.16 7.39
CA LEU A 264 14.80 15.23 8.84
C LEU A 264 13.54 14.60 9.43
N TYR A 265 13.70 13.46 10.08
CA TYR A 265 12.68 12.80 10.88
C TYR A 265 12.67 13.33 12.31
N HIS A 266 11.49 13.71 12.78
CA HIS A 266 11.25 14.11 14.16
C HIS A 266 9.97 13.46 14.68
N VAL A 267 10.10 12.69 15.77
CA VAL A 267 8.96 12.06 16.43
C VAL A 267 8.11 13.11 17.16
N LEU A 268 6.79 13.04 16.98
CA LEU A 268 5.84 13.87 17.72
C LEU A 268 5.28 13.12 18.92
N ALA A 269 4.82 11.88 18.70
CA ALA A 269 4.33 11.00 19.76
C ALA A 269 4.61 9.54 19.40
N LEU A 270 5.06 8.75 20.38
CA LEU A 270 5.28 7.32 20.19
C LEU A 270 3.99 6.49 20.26
N GLY A 271 2.93 7.05 20.87
CA GLY A 271 1.67 6.34 21.06
C GLY A 271 1.86 5.06 21.88
N THR A 272 1.20 3.98 21.47
CA THR A 272 1.32 2.67 22.14
C THR A 272 2.70 2.03 22.02
N PHE A 273 3.58 2.55 21.16
CA PHE A 273 4.94 2.03 21.00
C PHE A 273 5.93 2.53 22.05
N GLU A 274 5.51 3.34 23.02
CA GLU A 274 6.43 3.97 24.00
C GLU A 274 7.35 2.99 24.73
N ARG A 275 6.96 1.73 24.95
CA ARG A 275 7.80 0.70 25.60
C ARG A 275 8.55 -0.22 24.66
N VAL A 276 8.15 -0.28 23.38
CA VAL A 276 8.66 -1.25 22.39
C VAL A 276 9.35 -0.58 21.20
N ALA A 277 9.25 0.74 21.08
CA ALA A 277 9.87 1.50 20.01
C ALA A 277 11.41 1.39 20.10
N PRO A 278 12.08 0.98 19.01
CA PRO A 278 13.53 1.02 18.90
C PRO A 278 14.07 2.43 19.14
N GLU A 279 15.33 2.52 19.57
CA GLU A 279 16.01 3.79 19.87
C GLU A 279 15.95 4.79 18.70
N TRP A 280 16.16 4.31 17.47
CA TRP A 280 16.11 5.15 16.28
C TRP A 280 14.76 5.86 16.06
N MET A 281 13.64 5.32 16.56
CA MET A 281 12.33 5.98 16.44
C MET A 281 12.15 7.13 17.44
N ARG A 282 12.93 7.14 18.52
CA ARG A 282 12.86 8.14 19.59
C ARG A 282 13.72 9.34 19.30
N ASP A 283 14.80 9.12 18.55
CA ASP A 283 15.76 10.15 18.21
C ASP A 283 15.39 10.91 16.92
N VAL A 284 15.98 12.10 16.78
CA VAL A 284 15.93 12.86 15.54
C VAL A 284 16.90 12.23 14.55
N LEU A 285 16.40 11.87 13.36
CA LEU A 285 17.21 11.24 12.32
C LEU A 285 17.28 12.13 11.10
N MET A 286 18.44 12.17 10.46
CA MET A 286 18.62 12.84 9.19
C MET A 286 19.15 11.81 8.18
N PHE A 287 18.51 11.72 7.02
CA PHE A 287 18.88 10.73 6.00
C PHE A 287 18.61 11.23 4.58
N SER A 288 19.37 10.71 3.62
CA SER A 288 19.20 11.04 2.20
C SER A 288 17.85 10.57 1.66
N MET A 289 17.31 11.29 0.67
CA MET A 289 16.11 10.87 -0.08
C MET A 289 16.15 9.42 -0.59
N SER A 290 17.34 8.93 -0.95
CA SER A 290 17.53 7.54 -1.40
C SER A 290 17.19 6.49 -0.33
N MET A 291 17.24 6.87 0.96
CA MET A 291 16.94 5.99 2.10
C MET A 291 15.46 6.01 2.49
N CYS A 292 14.66 6.90 1.90
CA CYS A 292 13.23 7.04 2.19
C CYS A 292 12.43 5.72 2.08
N PRO A 293 12.62 4.88 1.03
CA PRO A 293 11.95 3.58 0.96
C PRO A 293 12.32 2.65 2.12
N THR A 294 13.59 2.67 2.54
CA THR A 294 14.06 1.85 3.65
C THR A 294 13.50 2.35 4.99
N PHE A 295 13.38 3.66 5.17
CA PHE A 295 12.76 4.27 6.35
C PHE A 295 11.30 3.82 6.50
N PHE A 296 10.47 3.99 5.46
CA PHE A 296 9.06 3.58 5.53
C PHE A 296 8.89 2.07 5.69
N HIS A 297 9.77 1.26 5.10
CA HIS A 297 9.77 -0.19 5.32
C HIS A 297 10.06 -0.55 6.79
N ARG A 298 10.99 0.17 7.45
CA ARG A 298 11.26 -0.03 8.88
C ARG A 298 10.09 0.40 9.76
N VAL A 299 9.47 1.54 9.46
CA VAL A 299 8.27 2.00 10.18
C VAL A 299 7.13 0.99 10.04
N ALA A 300 6.86 0.52 8.82
CA ALA A 300 5.83 -0.47 8.56
C ALA A 300 6.05 -1.77 9.35
N ARG A 301 7.30 -2.25 9.43
CA ARG A 301 7.63 -3.43 10.25
C ARG A 301 7.28 -3.22 11.73
N VAL A 302 7.63 -2.07 12.31
CA VAL A 302 7.32 -1.81 13.72
C VAL A 302 5.81 -1.70 13.96
N ILE A 303 5.07 -1.13 13.00
CA ILE A 303 3.61 -1.03 13.08
C ILE A 303 2.96 -2.42 12.96
N GLN A 304 3.42 -3.26 12.03
CA GLN A 304 2.89 -4.60 11.80
C GLN A 304 3.25 -5.62 12.89
N LEU A 305 4.41 -5.48 13.55
CA LEU A 305 4.84 -6.39 14.62
C LEU A 305 4.05 -6.25 15.93
N ASN A 306 3.24 -5.20 16.07
CA ASN A 306 2.53 -4.84 17.29
C ASN A 306 1.00 -4.91 17.15
N HIS A 307 0.50 -5.55 16.08
CA HIS A 307 -0.90 -5.85 15.84
C HIS A 307 -1.17 -7.36 15.94
#